data_AF-B5LTQ7-F1
#
_entry.id   AF-B5LTQ7-F1
#
_cell.length_a   1.000
_cell.length_b   1.000
_cell.length_c   1.000
_cell.angle_alpha   90.00
_cell.angle_beta   90.00
_cell.angle_gamma   90.00
#
_symmetry.space_group_name_H-M   'P 1'
#
loop_
_entity.id
_entity.type
_entity.pdbx_description
1 polymer ?
#
loop_
_entity_poly.entity_id
_entity_poly.type
_entity_poly.pdbx_seq_one_letter_code
_entity_poly.pdbx_strand_id
1 'polypeptide(L)' 'MTIITSLDEFLGKIAQRDAHQPEFLQAVREVFTSIWPFLEANPKYRSEALLERLV' A
#
# COMPACT_ATOMS: atom_id res chain seq x y z
N MET A 1 1.78 16.04 2.97
CA MET A 1 1.19 15.03 2.07
C MET A 1 2.31 14.09 1.68
N THR A 2 2.35 12.89 2.26
CA THR A 2 3.32 11.85 1.89
C THR A 2 2.90 11.27 0.54
N ILE A 3 3.65 11.59 -0.51
CA ILE A 3 3.52 10.88 -1.78
C ILE A 3 4.23 9.55 -1.58
N ILE A 4 3.48 8.46 -1.65
CA ILE A 4 4.08 7.12 -1.62
C ILE A 4 4.80 6.89 -2.94
N THR A 5 6.11 6.71 -2.85
CA THR A 5 6.98 6.60 -4.02
C THR A 5 7.13 5.15 -4.50
N SER A 6 6.92 4.16 -3.63
CA SER A 6 7.06 2.74 -3.98
C SER A 6 6.16 1.82 -3.13
N LEU A 7 5.99 0.58 -3.61
CA LEU A 7 5.23 -0.46 -2.93
C LEU A 7 5.86 -0.80 -1.57
N ASP A 8 7.19 -0.90 -1.53
CA ASP A 8 7.92 -1.23 -0.30
C ASP A 8 7.77 -0.14 0.76
N GLU A 9 7.74 1.13 0.36
CA GLU A 9 7.50 2.24 1.29
C GLU A 9 6.09 2.16 1.91
N PHE A 10 5.08 1.81 1.11
CA PHE A 10 3.71 1.62 1.58
C PHE A 10 3.60 0.43 2.53
N LEU A 11 4.11 -0.73 2.13
CA LEU A 11 4.09 -1.94 2.96
C LEU A 11 4.88 -1.74 4.25
N GLY A 12 5.98 -0.98 4.21
CA GLY A 12 6.75 -0.61 5.40
C GLY A 12 5.94 0.18 6.42
N LYS A 13 5.11 1.14 5.96
CA LYS A 13 4.22 1.91 6.85
C LYS A 13 3.15 1.03 7.50
N ILE A 14 2.53 0.14 6.74
CA ILE A 14 1.51 -0.78 7.26
C ILE A 14 2.15 -1.77 8.24
N ALA A 15 3.32 -2.31 7.92
CA ALA A 15 4.05 -3.23 8.80
C ALA A 15 4.41 -2.58 10.15
N GLN A 16 4.70 -1.28 10.20
CA GLN A 16 4.93 -0.56 11.46
C GLN A 16 3.64 -0.40 12.28
N ARG A 17 2.49 -0.18 11.64
CA ARG A 17 1.18 0.00 12.29
C ARG A 17 0.62 -1.32 12.82
N ASP A 18 0.69 -2.38 12.00
CA ASP A 18 0.01 -3.66 12.20
C ASP A 18 1.00 -4.84 12.35
N ALA A 19 2.17 -4.60 12.95
CA ALA A 19 3.29 -5.55 13.05
C ALA A 19 2.89 -6.93 13.63
N HIS A 20 1.86 -6.98 14.47
CA HIS A 20 1.39 -8.19 15.14
C HIS A 20 0.42 -9.04 14.29
N GLN A 21 0.12 -8.66 13.05
CA GLN A 21 -0.86 -9.31 12.19
C GLN A 21 -0.22 -9.85 10.89
N PRO A 22 0.52 -10.97 10.94
CA PRO A 22 1.28 -11.45 9.79
C PRO A 22 0.39 -11.85 8.60
N GLU A 23 -0.79 -12.42 8.82
CA GLU A 23 -1.73 -12.81 7.75
C GLU A 23 -2.32 -11.58 7.04
N PHE A 24 -2.60 -10.52 7.80
CA PHE A 24 -3.02 -9.23 7.24
C PHE A 24 -1.91 -8.63 6.37
N LEU A 25 -0.67 -8.58 6.88
CA LEU A 25 0.47 -8.06 6.13
C LEU A 25 0.76 -8.87 4.87
N GLN A 26 0.58 -10.19 4.91
CA GLN A 26 0.68 -11.05 3.74
C GLN A 26 -0.40 -10.71 2.70
N ALA A 27 -1.67 -10.66 3.12
CA ALA A 27 -2.78 -10.37 2.21
C ALA A 27 -2.63 -8.99 1.56
N VAL A 28 -2.25 -7.97 2.33
CA VAL A 28 -1.95 -6.63 1.80
C VAL A 28 -0.80 -6.70 0.79
N ARG A 29 0.30 -7.40 1.08
CA ARG A 29 1.40 -7.57 0.12
C ARG A 29 0.91 -8.21 -1.17
N GLU A 30 0.15 -9.30 -1.11
CA GLU A 30 -0.31 -10.02 -2.30
C GLU A 30 -1.22 -9.15 -3.18
N VAL A 31 -2.22 -8.49 -2.56
CA VAL A 31 -3.16 -7.62 -3.28
C VAL A 31 -2.42 -6.45 -3.90
N PHE A 32 -1.62 -5.72 -3.12
CA PHE A 32 -0.94 -4.52 -3.62
C PHE A 32 0.15 -4.84 -4.64
N THR A 33 0.82 -6.00 -4.56
CA THR A 33 1.74 -6.45 -5.62
C THR A 33 1.01 -6.69 -6.94
N SER A 34 -0.19 -7.28 -6.90
CA SER A 34 -1.00 -7.53 -8.10
C SER A 34 -1.46 -6.23 -8.78
N ILE A 35 -1.91 -5.24 -7.99
CA ILE A 35 -2.47 -3.99 -8.54
C ILE A 35 -1.45 -2.87 -8.73
N TRP A 36 -0.21 -3.01 -8.24
CA TRP A 36 0.79 -1.94 -8.30
C TRP A 36 1.04 -1.40 -9.72
N PRO A 37 1.19 -2.24 -10.77
CA PRO A 37 1.40 -1.75 -12.14
C PRO A 37 0.22 -0.91 -12.64
N PHE A 38 -1.01 -1.24 -12.22
CA PHE A 38 -2.19 -0.44 -12.55
C PHE A 38 -2.14 0.93 -11.84
N LEU A 39 -1.73 0.96 -10.58
CA LEU A 39 -1.54 2.21 -9.83
C LEU A 39 -0.40 3.06 -10.43
N GLU A 40 0.64 2.45 -11.01
CA GLU A 40 1.72 3.15 -11.73
C GLU A 40 1.20 3.83 -13.00
N ALA A 41 0.40 3.11 -13.78
CA ALA A 41 -0.24 3.66 -14.97
C ALA A 41 -1.32 4.72 -14.65
N ASN A 42 -1.87 4.72 -13.43
CA ASN A 42 -2.99 5.56 -13.02
C ASN A 42 -2.69 6.33 -11.72
N PRO A 43 -1.85 7.38 -11.76
CA PRO A 43 -1.39 8.09 -10.56
C PRO A 43 -2.50 8.74 -9.73
N LYS A 44 -3.68 8.99 -10.32
CA LYS A 44 -4.87 9.51 -9.64
C LYS A 44 -5.36 8.66 -8.45
N TYR A 45 -4.99 7.38 -8.39
CA TYR A 45 -5.37 6.50 -7.27
C TYR A 45 -4.38 6.52 -6.10
N ARG A 46 -3.26 7.25 -6.24
CA ARG A 46 -2.26 7.43 -5.18
C ARG A 46 -2.35 8.79 -4.48
N SER A 47 -3.30 9.62 -4.88
CA SER A 47 -3.59 10.89 -4.23
C SER A 47 -4.62 10.72 -3.11
N GLU A 48 -4.79 11.77 -2.32
CA GLU A 48 -5.86 11.86 -1.30
C GLU A 48 -5.86 10.75 -0.24
N ALA A 49 -4.70 10.12 0.00
CA ALA A 49 -4.53 9.02 0.94
C ALA A 49 -5.51 7.85 0.67
N LEU A 50 -5.86 7.60 -0.60
CA LEU A 50 -6.84 6.58 -0.97
C LEU A 50 -6.39 5.17 -0.58
N LEU A 51 -5.11 4.85 -0.75
CA LEU A 51 -4.57 3.52 -0.44
C LEU A 51 -4.56 3.27 1.06
N GLU A 52 -4.23 4.28 1.85
CA GLU A 52 -4.23 4.24 3.31
C GLU A 52 -5.64 4.11 3.90
N ARG A 53 -6.67 4.58 3.20
CA ARG A 53 -8.07 4.41 3.60
C ARG A 53 -8.62 3.01 3.32
N LEU A 54 -7.98 2.24 2.45
CA LEU A 54 -8.38 0.88 2.13
C LEU A 54 -7.93 -0.12 3.21
N VAL A 55 -6.98 0.27 4.07
CA VAL A 55 -6.25 -0.59 5.02
C VAL A 55 -6.32 -0.14 6.47
#